data_AF-A0A5K0ZGB7-F1
#
_entry.id   AF-A0A5K0ZGB7-F1
#
_cell.length_a   1.000
_cell.length_b   1.000
_cell.length_c   1.000
_cell.angle_alpha   90.00
_cell.angle_beta   90.00
_cell.angle_gamma   90.00
#
_symmetry.space_group_name_H-M   'P 1'
#
loop_
_entity.id
_entity.type
_entity.pdbx_description
1 polymer ?
#
loop_
_entity_poly.entity_id
_entity_poly.type
_entity_poly.pdbx_seq_one_letter_code
_entity_poly.pdbx_strand_id
1 'polypeptide(L)' 'AVASESFKPAISLTDNALKHLNKMRSERKADLCLRIGVKQGGCSGMSYLMDFEDQANMRPDDSVIEYDGFVI' A
#
# COMPACT_ATOMS: atom_id res chain seq x y z
N ALA A 1 21.21 21.38 -16.40
CA ALA A 1 20.97 20.61 -15.16
C ALA A 1 19.50 20.28 -15.13
N VAL A 2 19.14 19.03 -15.42
CA VAL A 2 17.74 18.58 -15.35
C VAL A 2 17.48 18.38 -13.86
N ALA A 3 16.67 19.26 -13.27
CA ALA A 3 16.21 19.08 -11.92
C ALA A 3 15.50 17.73 -11.86
N SER A 4 15.99 16.81 -11.01
CA SER A 4 15.30 15.57 -10.72
C SER A 4 13.93 15.92 -10.15
N GLU A 5 12.90 15.90 -10.99
CA GLU A 5 11.52 15.88 -10.53
C GLU A 5 11.33 14.57 -9.77
N SER A 6 11.45 14.65 -8.44
CA SER A 6 11.06 13.58 -7.54
C SER A 6 9.57 13.35 -7.74
N PHE A 7 9.21 12.31 -8.50
CA PHE A 7 7.83 11.89 -8.67
C PHE A 7 7.31 11.51 -7.28
N LYS A 8 6.32 12.26 -6.77
CA LYS A 8 5.62 11.83 -5.56
C LYS A 8 4.99 10.46 -5.86
N PRO A 9 5.19 9.46 -4.99
CA PRO A 9 4.57 8.15 -5.18
C PRO A 9 3.05 8.32 -5.27
N ALA A 10 2.40 7.50 -6.11
CA ALA A 10 0.96 7.59 -6.39
C ALA A 10 0.09 7.41 -5.12
N ILE A 11 0.65 6.75 -4.12
CA ILE A 11 0.10 6.57 -2.78
C ILE A 11 1.14 7.14 -1.81
N SER A 12 0.72 7.64 -0.66
CA SER A 12 1.61 8.04 0.44
C SER A 12 0.97 7.71 1.78
N LEU A 13 1.76 7.22 2.73
CA LEU A 13 1.31 7.01 4.09
C LEU A 13 1.67 8.18 4.99
N THR A 14 0.79 8.49 5.94
CA THR A 14 1.16 9.32 7.09
C THR A 14 1.85 8.47 8.15
N ASP A 15 2.64 9.09 9.02
CA ASP A 15 3.32 8.40 10.14
C ASP A 15 2.33 7.60 11.00
N ASN A 16 1.12 8.14 11.22
CA ASN A 16 0.09 7.48 12.01
C ASN A 16 -0.48 6.25 11.30
N ALA A 17 -0.68 6.33 9.97
CA ALA A 17 -1.12 5.19 9.18
C ALA A 17 -0.07 4.07 9.18
N LEU A 18 1.20 4.42 8.98
CA LEU A 18 2.32 3.48 9.02
C LEU A 18 2.45 2.79 10.39
N LYS A 19 2.35 3.54 11.49
CA LYS A 19 2.33 2.97 12.85
C LYS A 19 1.17 1.98 13.05
N HIS A 20 -0.01 2.32 12.53
CA HIS A 20 -1.19 1.48 12.64
C HIS A 20 -1.05 0.17 11.84
N LEU A 21 -0.57 0.25 10.60
CA LEU A 21 -0.30 -0.89 9.74
C LEU A 21 0.74 -1.83 10.36
N ASN A 22 1.83 -1.29 10.89
CA ASN A 22 2.87 -2.07 11.59
C ASN A 22 2.33 -2.77 12.85
N LYS A 23 1.45 -2.11 13.60
CA LYS A 23 0.78 -2.73 14.76
C LYS A 23 -0.06 -3.92 14.31
N MET A 24 -0.90 -3.76 13.27
CA MET A 24 -1.73 -4.84 12.74
C MET A 24 -0.90 -6.00 12.18
N ARG A 25 0.21 -5.72 11.47
CA ARG A 25 1.17 -6.73 11.00
C ARG A 25 1.75 -7.53 12.17
N SER A 26 2.17 -6.85 13.23
CA SER A 26 2.75 -7.47 14.42
C SER A 26 1.75 -8.36 15.17
N GLU A 27 0.48 -7.93 15.27
CA GLU A 27 -0.58 -8.71 15.91
C GLU A 27 -0.88 -10.02 15.16
N ARG A 28 -0.77 -10.00 13.83
CA ARG A 28 -1.00 -11.17 12.96
C ARG A 28 0.21 -12.11 12.87
N LYS A 29 1.38 -11.72 13.39
CA LYS A 29 2.64 -12.49 13.39
C LYS A 29 3.02 -13.06 12.00
N ALA A 30 2.71 -12.33 10.94
CA ALA A 30 2.99 -12.70 9.56
C ALA A 30 3.66 -11.53 8.84
N ASP A 31 4.47 -11.84 7.83
CA ASP A 31 5.09 -10.81 7.00
C ASP A 31 4.13 -10.34 5.91
N LEU A 32 3.24 -9.43 6.31
CA LEU A 32 2.14 -8.95 5.48
C LEU A 32 2.48 -7.61 4.83
N CYS A 33 2.07 -7.45 3.58
CA CYS A 33 1.98 -6.18 2.87
C CYS A 33 0.53 -5.68 2.83
N LEU A 34 0.32 -4.40 2.51
CA LEU A 34 -1.01 -3.83 2.27
C LEU A 34 -1.28 -3.77 0.77
N ARG A 35 -2.17 -4.62 0.23
CA ARG A 35 -2.56 -4.52 -1.18
C ARG A 35 -3.75 -3.58 -1.34
N ILE A 36 -3.61 -2.62 -2.26
CA ILE A 36 -4.67 -1.65 -2.58
C ILE A 36 -5.26 -1.95 -3.96
N GLY A 37 -6.56 -2.17 -3.99
CA GLY A 37 -7.34 -2.36 -5.22
C GLY A 37 -8.33 -1.24 -5.46
N VAL A 38 -8.86 -1.16 -6.67
CA VAL A 38 -10.02 -0.33 -6.99
C VAL A 38 -11.20 -1.21 -7.33
N LYS A 39 -12.37 -0.87 -6.79
CA LYS A 39 -13.64 -1.51 -7.08
C LYS A 39 -14.58 -0.49 -7.68
N GLN A 40 -15.30 -0.87 -8.73
CA GLN A 40 -16.35 -0.01 -9.27
C GLN A 40 -17.50 0.07 -8.25
N GLY A 41 -17.82 1.29 -7.82
CA GLY A 41 -19.03 1.60 -7.07
C GLY A 41 -20.21 1.87 -8.00
N GLY A 42 -21.41 2.07 -7.44
CA GLY A 42 -22.63 2.40 -8.18
C GLY A 42 -22.58 3.78 -8.86
N CYS A 43 -23.70 4.52 -8.86
CA CYS A 43 -23.90 5.76 -9.62
C CYS A 43 -22.83 6.87 -9.42
N SER A 44 -21.97 6.74 -8.40
CA SER A 44 -21.10 7.81 -7.88
C SER A 44 -19.59 7.53 -7.95
N GLY A 45 -19.13 6.44 -8.57
CA GLY A 45 -17.70 6.25 -8.87
C GLY A 45 -16.94 5.28 -7.97
N MET A 46 -15.65 5.11 -8.32
CA MET A 46 -14.76 4.06 -7.84
C MET A 46 -14.50 4.13 -6.32
N SER A 47 -14.29 2.98 -5.69
CA SER A 47 -13.90 2.85 -4.28
C SER A 47 -12.57 2.11 -4.16
N TYR A 48 -11.74 2.46 -3.18
CA TYR A 48 -10.53 1.71 -2.87
C TYR A 48 -10.83 0.53 -1.94
N LEU A 49 -10.24 -0.62 -2.21
CA LEU A 49 -10.14 -1.73 -1.28
C LEU A 49 -8.71 -1.77 -0.74
N MET A 50 -8.56 -2.01 0.56
CA MET A 50 -7.27 -2.20 1.20
C MET A 50 -7.34 -3.49 2.01
N ASP A 51 -6.46 -4.43 1.72
CA ASP A 51 -6.41 -5.69 2.45
C ASP A 51 -4.96 -6.11 2.71
N PHE A 52 -4.75 -6.88 3.78
CA PHE A 52 -3.44 -7.46 4.04
C PHE A 52 -3.25 -8.71 3.17
N GLU A 53 -2.08 -8.83 2.58
CA GLU A 53 -1.69 -9.97 1.75
C GLU A 53 -0.31 -10.48 2.19
N ASP A 54 -0.05 -11.76 1.98
CA ASP A 54 1.29 -12.31 2.15
C ASP A 54 2.21 -11.78 1.05
N GLN A 55 3.42 -11.35 1.39
CA GLN A 55 4.39 -10.91 0.39
C GLN A 55 4.69 -12.01 -0.66
N ALA A 56 4.59 -13.29 -0.28
CA ALA A 56 4.75 -14.41 -1.21
C ALA A 56 3.65 -14.46 -2.30
N ASN A 57 2.51 -13.80 -2.08
CA ASN A 57 1.39 -13.73 -3.03
C ASN A 57 1.43 -12.46 -3.91
N MET A 58 2.54 -11.71 -3.89
CA MET A 58 2.74 -10.57 -4.79
C MET A 58 2.66 -11.01 -6.24
N ARG A 59 1.95 -10.22 -7.03
CA ARG A 59 1.76 -10.50 -8.45
C ARG A 59 2.74 -9.71 -9.31
N PRO A 60 3.13 -10.21 -10.49
CA PRO A 60 4.02 -9.48 -11.40
C PRO A 60 3.45 -8.13 -11.88
N ASP A 61 2.13 -7.94 -11.80
CA ASP A 61 1.42 -6.73 -12.19
C ASP A 61 1.16 -5.77 -11.02
N ASP A 62 1.59 -6.10 -9.80
CA ASP A 62 1.48 -5.20 -8.65
C ASP A 62 2.55 -4.09 -8.75
N SER A 63 2.14 -2.84 -8.45
CA SER A 63 3.08 -1.73 -8.27
C SER A 63 3.46 -1.64 -6.81
N VAL A 64 4.73 -1.94 -6.51
CA VAL A 64 5.24 -2.05 -5.14
C VAL A 64 5.80 -0.71 -4.66
N ILE A 65 5.39 -0.28 -3.47
CA ILE A 65 5.92 0.93 -2.81
C ILE A 65 6.34 0.60 -1.38
N GLU A 66 7.58 0.94 -1.02
CA GLU A 66 8.13 0.70 0.32
C GLU A 66 8.12 1.98 1.17
N TYR A 67 7.66 1.84 2.42
CA TYR A 67 7.64 2.88 3.45
C TYR A 67 8.24 2.35 4.75
N ASP A 68 9.47 2.77 5.06
CA ASP A 68 10.16 2.44 6.32
C ASP A 68 10.06 0.94 6.70
N GLY A 69 10.29 0.05 5.74
CA GLY A 69 10.20 -1.41 5.92
C GLY A 69 8.79 -1.99 5.97
N PHE A 70 7.77 -1.22 5.57
CA PHE A 70 6.42 -1.69 5.29
C PHE A 70 6.13 -1.59 3.78
N VAL A 71 5.58 -2.64 3.19
CA VAL A 71 5.33 -2.71 1.75
C VAL A 71 3.84 -2.57 1.44
N ILE A 72 3.54 -1.79 0.40
CA ILE A 72 2.22 -1.63 -0.23
C ILE A 72 2.31 -2.19 -1.65
#